data_AF-A0A8S3DHH0-F1
#
_entry.id   AF-A0A8S3DHH0-F1
#
_cell.length_a   1.000
_cell.length_b   1.000
_cell.length_c   1.000
_cell.angle_alpha   90.00
_cell.angle_beta   90.00
_cell.angle_gamma   90.00
#
_symmetry.space_group_name_H-M   'P 1'
#
loop_
_entity.id
_entity.type
_entity.pdbx_description
1 polymer ?
#
loop_
_entity_poly.entity_id
_entity_poly.type
_entity_poly.pdbx_seq_one_letter_code
_entity_poly.pdbx_strand_id
1 'polypeptide(L)' 'MGTSLAVYPFADIIDSTTRSTMRLLINRQLVGTFLSPRSCDATLIGDLEINIKQLLTKLDALDYVLELMNRENALH' A
#
# COMPACT_ATOMS: atom_id res chain seq x y z
N MET A 1 2.67 2.45 -1.48
CA MET A 1 2.26 1.25 -2.25
C MET A 1 2.95 1.27 -3.60
N GLY A 2 3.34 0.13 -4.17
CA GLY A 2 3.87 0.05 -5.55
C GLY A 2 5.15 0.85 -5.82
N THR A 3 6.11 0.84 -4.89
CA THR A 3 7.36 1.61 -5.01
C THR A 3 8.56 0.76 -4.61
N SER A 4 9.73 1.06 -5.18
CA SER A 4 11.00 0.40 -4.84
C SER A 4 11.66 0.99 -3.58
N LEU A 5 11.22 2.18 -3.13
CA LEU A 5 11.88 2.95 -2.06
C LEU A 5 13.40 3.14 -2.27
N ALA A 6 13.83 3.31 -3.52
CA ALA A 6 15.25 3.45 -3.87
C ALA A 6 15.70 4.91 -4.13
N VAL A 7 14.76 5.86 -4.19
CA VAL A 7 15.05 7.24 -4.56
C VAL A 7 14.90 8.15 -3.35
N TYR A 8 15.94 8.93 -3.07
CA TYR A 8 15.95 9.93 -2.00
C TYR A 8 15.52 11.30 -2.54
N PRO A 9 14.84 12.14 -1.72
CA PRO A 9 14.51 11.92 -0.30
C PRO A 9 13.21 11.12 -0.08
N PHE A 10 12.55 10.64 -1.15
CA PHE A 10 11.27 9.96 -1.03
C PHE A 10 11.33 8.70 -0.15
N ALA A 11 12.40 7.93 -0.23
CA ALA A 11 12.62 6.74 0.59
C ALA A 11 12.62 7.03 2.10
N ASP A 12 13.07 8.21 2.53
CA ASP A 12 13.16 8.58 3.94
C ASP A 12 11.82 8.93 4.58
N ILE A 13 10.81 9.27 3.77
CA ILE A 13 9.50 9.69 4.27
C ILE A 13 8.89 8.61 5.17
N ILE A 14 9.10 7.33 4.83
CA ILE A 14 8.55 6.20 5.60
C ILE A 14 9.12 6.13 7.02
N ASP A 15 10.34 6.62 7.22
CA ASP A 15 11.05 6.52 8.50
C ASP A 15 10.87 7.75 9.38
N SER A 16 10.37 8.86 8.81
CA SER A 16 9.96 10.06 9.55
C SER A 16 8.79 9.83 10.51
N THR A 17 8.07 8.71 10.38
CA THR A 17 6.97 8.32 11.26
C THR A 17 7.48 7.77 12.60
N THR A 18 6.70 7.95 13.68
CA THR A 18 7.05 7.44 15.01
C THR A 18 7.12 5.90 15.02
N ARG A 19 7.90 5.32 15.95
CA ARG A 19 8.06 3.84 16.02
C ARG A 19 6.76 3.09 16.33
N SER A 20 5.79 3.74 16.97
CA SER A 20 4.47 3.17 17.28
C SER A 20 3.46 3.30 16.14
N THR A 21 3.78 4.07 15.08
CA THR A 21 2.91 4.20 13.92
C THR A 21 2.89 2.89 13.13
N MET A 22 1.72 2.31 12.92
CA MET A 22 1.55 1.15 12.04
C MET A 22 1.82 1.56 10.58
N ARG A 23 2.65 0.80 9.89
CA ARG A 23 2.94 1.01 8.47
C ARG A 23 2.54 -0.24 7.68
N LEU A 24 1.89 -0.04 6.53
CA LEU A 24 1.50 -1.11 5.63
C LEU A 24 2.22 -0.98 4.29
N LEU A 25 3.09 -1.94 3.95
CA LEU A 25 3.67 -2.03 2.62
C LEU A 25 2.83 -2.96 1.75
N ILE A 26 2.20 -2.41 0.71
CA ILE A 26 1.59 -3.20 -0.37
C ILE A 26 2.50 -3.07 -1.60
N ASN A 27 3.20 -4.14 -1.97
CA ASN A 27 4.21 -4.11 -3.03
C ASN A 27 4.50 -5.51 -3.59
N ARG A 28 5.13 -5.59 -4.77
CA ARG A 28 5.54 -6.87 -5.36
C ARG A 28 6.61 -7.61 -4.53
N GLN A 29 7.44 -6.87 -3.82
CA GLN A 29 8.51 -7.40 -2.98
C GLN A 29 8.76 -6.51 -1.76
N LEU A 30 9.40 -7.06 -0.72
CA LEU A 30 9.89 -6.28 0.42
C LEU A 30 10.98 -5.31 -0.05
N VAL A 31 10.92 -4.08 0.44
CA VAL A 31 11.79 -2.98 0.03
C VAL A 31 12.06 -1.99 1.16
N GLY A 32 13.16 -1.24 1.06
CA GLY A 32 13.52 -0.20 2.03
C GLY A 32 13.59 -0.73 3.46
N THR A 33 13.11 0.05 4.43
CA THR A 33 13.16 -0.35 5.84
C THR A 33 12.22 -1.48 6.22
N PHE A 34 11.33 -1.94 5.33
CA PHE A 34 10.54 -3.16 5.57
C PHE A 34 11.37 -4.46 5.49
N LEU A 35 12.62 -4.40 5.01
CA LEU A 35 13.58 -5.50 5.15
C LEU A 35 14.09 -5.66 6.60
N SER A 36 13.90 -4.65 7.44
CA SER A 36 14.19 -4.66 8.88
C SER A 36 12.98 -4.09 9.63
N PRO A 37 11.86 -4.85 9.67
CA PRO A 37 10.56 -4.32 10.03
C PRO A 37 10.48 -3.88 11.50
N ARG A 38 9.66 -2.84 11.74
CA ARG A 38 9.24 -2.46 13.10
C ARG A 38 8.22 -3.49 13.62
N SER A 39 8.02 -3.53 14.94
CA SER A 39 7.09 -4.48 15.58
C SER A 39 5.64 -4.37 15.11
N CYS A 40 5.26 -3.20 14.58
CA CYS A 40 3.90 -2.89 14.12
C CYS A 40 3.79 -2.75 12.60
N ASP A 41 4.85 -3.12 11.86
CA ASP A 41 4.81 -3.10 10.39
C ASP A 41 4.03 -4.33 9.88
N ALA A 42 3.25 -4.12 8.83
CA ALA A 42 2.54 -5.16 8.11
C ALA A 42 2.85 -5.08 6.61
N THR A 43 2.76 -6.21 5.91
CA THR A 43 3.12 -6.30 4.49
C THR A 43 2.13 -7.17 3.73
N LEU A 44 1.73 -6.71 2.54
CA LEU A 44 0.98 -7.48 1.55
C LEU A 44 1.85 -7.58 0.28
N ILE A 45 2.47 -8.75 0.10
CA ILE A 45 3.45 -8.98 -0.97
C ILE A 45 2.82 -9.73 -2.13
N GLY A 46 3.01 -9.23 -3.34
CA GLY A 46 2.48 -9.83 -4.56
C GLY A 46 1.91 -8.77 -5.51
N ASP A 47 0.99 -9.19 -6.37
CA ASP A 47 0.32 -8.28 -7.28
C ASP A 47 -0.46 -7.20 -6.53
N LEU A 48 -0.26 -5.94 -6.93
CA LEU A 48 -0.82 -4.80 -6.23
C LEU A 48 -2.34 -4.75 -6.36
N GLU A 49 -2.87 -4.99 -7.55
CA GLU A 49 -4.31 -4.92 -7.81
C GLU A 49 -5.05 -6.02 -7.06
N ILE A 50 -4.53 -7.26 -7.09
CA ILE A 50 -5.09 -8.40 -6.34
C ILE A 50 -5.12 -8.09 -4.85
N ASN A 51 -4.01 -7.61 -4.28
CA ASN A 51 -3.91 -7.30 -2.85
C ASN A 51 -4.87 -6.17 -2.44
N ILE A 52 -5.02 -5.13 -3.27
CA ILE A 52 -5.98 -4.04 -3.01
C ILE A 52 -7.41 -4.56 -3.07
N LYS A 53 -7.77 -5.36 -4.08
CA LYS A 53 -9.12 -5.96 -4.17
C LYS A 53 -9.43 -6.79 -2.93
N GLN A 54 -8.51 -7.66 -2.50
CA GLN A 54 -8.68 -8.45 -1.28
C GLN A 54 -8.81 -7.60 -0.01
N LEU A 55 -8.03 -6.53 0.11
CA LEU A 55 -8.15 -5.58 1.23
C LEU A 55 -9.52 -4.89 1.23
N LEU A 56 -9.98 -4.41 0.08
CA LEU A 56 -11.27 -3.77 -0.06
C LEU A 56 -12.44 -4.72 0.19
N THR A 57 -12.35 -5.99 -0.22
CA THR A 57 -13.34 -7.02 0.12
C THR A 57 -13.44 -7.20 1.64
N LYS A 58 -12.31 -7.22 2.36
CA LYS A 58 -12.31 -7.35 3.83
C LYS A 58 -12.88 -6.11 4.54
N LEU A 59 -12.85 -4.96 3.89
CA LEU A 59 -13.40 -3.70 4.38
C LEU A 59 -14.84 -3.45 3.91
N ASP A 60 -15.44 -4.40 3.19
CA ASP A 60 -16.77 -4.25 2.58
C ASP A 60 -16.90 -2.99 1.69
N ALA A 61 -15.81 -2.64 1.02
CA ALA A 61 -15.68 -1.40 0.25
C ALA A 61 -15.41 -1.63 -1.24
N LEU A 62 -15.28 -2.89 -1.68
CA LEU A 62 -14.87 -3.21 -3.06
C LEU A 62 -15.88 -2.69 -4.09
N ASP A 63 -17.17 -2.98 -3.91
CA ASP A 63 -18.20 -2.60 -4.88
C ASP A 63 -18.31 -1.09 -5.03
N TYR A 64 -18.27 -0.37 -3.91
CA TYR A 64 -18.26 1.10 -3.89
C TYR A 64 -17.08 1.69 -4.68
N VAL A 65 -15.87 1.15 -4.47
CA VAL A 65 -14.68 1.64 -5.19
C VAL A 65 -14.76 1.31 -6.69
N LEU A 66 -15.27 0.14 -7.06
CA LEU A 66 -15.46 -0.23 -8.47
C LEU A 66 -16.49 0.68 -9.16
N GLU A 67 -17.60 1.00 -8.48
CA GLU A 67 -18.60 1.95 -8.98
C GLU A 67 -17.98 3.34 -9.18
N LEU A 68 -17.23 3.83 -8.18
CA LEU A 68 -16.51 5.09 -8.27
C LEU A 68 -15.56 5.10 -9.47
N MET A 69 -14.73 4.07 -9.63
CA MET A 69 -13.79 3.97 -10.75
C MET A 69 -14.50 3.99 -12.11
N ASN A 70 -15.61 3.25 -12.25
CA ASN A 70 -16.39 3.22 -13.49
C ASN A 70 -16.98 4.59 -13.83
N ARG A 71 -17.49 5.30 -12.82
CA ARG A 71 -18.04 6.64 -12.99
C ARG A 71 -16.97 7.64 -13.42
N GLU A 72 -15.82 7.66 -12.74
CA GLU A 72 -14.73 8.59 -13.08
C GLU A 72 -14.13 8.28 -14.46
N ASN A 73 -13.99 7.01 -14.83
CA ASN A 73 -13.50 6.62 -16.15
C ASN A 73 -14.47 6.95 -17.29
N ALA A 74 -15.78 7.05 -17.03
CA ALA A 74 -16.77 7.45 -18.03
C ALA A 74 -16.79 8.98 -18.29
N LEU A 75 -16.10 9.78 -17.47
CA LEU A 75 -15.99 11.23 -17.61
C LEU A 75 -14.80 11.66 -18.50
N HIS A 76 -13.97 10.72 -18.92
CA HIS A 76 -12.77 10.92 -19.74
C HIS A 76 -12.82 10.07 -21.01
#